data_AF-A0A498FQD4-F1
#
_entry.id   AF-A0A498FQD4-F1
#
_cell.length_a   1.000
_cell.length_b   1.000
_cell.length_c   1.000
_cell.angle_alpha   90.00
_cell.angle_beta   90.00
_cell.angle_gamma   90.00
#
_symmetry.space_group_name_H-M   'P 1'
#
loop_
_entity.id
_entity.type
_entity.pdbx_description
1 polymer ?
#
loop_
_entity_poly.entity_id
_entity_poly.type
_entity_poly.pdbx_seq_one_letter_code
_entity_poly.pdbx_strand_id
1 'polypeptide(L)'
;MGLLVVATFVAVAEIGAKRVAPGRDETGGRYEAVVETLGDVARTPVVWAVSFVGITVLVGGSILLGVGSFGIPEGLAGTLVNVAFLAVGLLLVGFVFLGAYFATRSRGLGNAHGVAAGTLATGAAFLVLVTVQLVVGVVG
;
A
#
# COMPACT_ATOMS: atom_id res chain seq x y z
N MET A 1 1.32 -3.87 -22.82
CA MET A 1 0.43 -2.79 -22.32
C MET A 1 0.78 -2.32 -20.91
N GLY A 2 0.88 -3.19 -19.89
CA GLY A 2 1.20 -2.77 -18.52
C GLY A 2 2.57 -2.07 -18.34
N LEU A 3 3.61 -2.52 -19.05
CA LEU A 3 4.94 -1.91 -18.97
C LEU A 3 5.00 -0.46 -19.47
N LEU A 4 4.17 -0.11 -20.47
CA LEU A 4 4.10 1.26 -20.98
C LEU A 4 3.41 2.20 -19.98
N VAL A 5 2.40 1.71 -19.26
CA VAL A 5 1.72 2.47 -18.20
C VAL A 5 2.68 2.72 -17.03
N VAL A 6 3.43 1.69 -16.62
CA VAL A 6 4.46 1.81 -15.57
C VAL A 6 5.56 2.79 -16.00
N ALA A 7 6.08 2.68 -17.22
CA ALA A 7 7.12 3.58 -17.73
C ALA A 7 6.64 5.04 -17.81
N THR A 8 5.39 5.28 -18.23
CA THR A 8 4.82 6.63 -18.29
C THR A 8 4.63 7.21 -16.90
N PHE A 9 4.14 6.40 -15.95
CA PHE A 9 3.99 6.81 -14.56
C PHE A 9 5.34 7.16 -13.91
N VAL A 10 6.37 6.34 -14.17
CA VAL A 10 7.75 6.59 -13.72
C VAL A 10 8.30 7.88 -14.33
N ALA A 11 8.14 8.09 -15.64
CA ALA A 11 8.63 9.30 -16.31
C ALA A 11 7.95 10.58 -15.79
N VAL A 12 6.64 10.53 -15.54
CA VAL A 12 5.89 11.66 -14.96
C VAL A 12 6.31 11.92 -13.50
N ALA A 13 6.58 10.86 -12.73
CA ALA A 13 7.09 10.97 -11.37
C ALA A 13 8.49 11.61 -11.30
N GLU A 14 9.33 11.35 -12.31
CA GLU A 14 10.69 11.89 -12.44
C GLU A 14 10.70 13.36 -12.89
N ILE A 15 9.83 13.74 -13.83
CA ILE A 15 9.72 15.12 -14.32
C ILE A 15 9.24 16.09 -13.23
N GLY A 16 8.40 15.62 -12.30
CA GLY A 16 7.99 16.39 -11.12
C GLY A 16 9.06 16.57 -10.04
N ALA A 17 10.25 15.96 -10.16
CA ALA A 17 11.26 15.87 -9.11
C ALA A 17 12.20 17.09 -8.99
N LYS A 18 12.17 18.07 -9.91
CA LYS A 18 13.23 19.09 -10.02
C LYS A 18 13.09 20.36 -9.15
N ARG A 19 12.17 20.42 -8.19
CA ARG A 19 12.02 21.62 -7.33
C ARG A 19 12.34 21.31 -5.87
N VAL A 20 13.53 21.68 -5.44
CA VAL A 20 13.97 21.66 -4.03
C VAL A 20 13.50 22.96 -3.37
N ALA A 21 12.69 22.87 -2.32
CA ALA A 21 12.33 24.00 -1.49
C ALA A 21 13.40 24.24 -0.40
N PRO A 22 13.86 25.49 -0.16
CA PRO A 22 14.82 25.79 0.89
C PRO A 22 14.15 25.98 2.26
N GLY A 23 14.80 25.47 3.32
CA GLY A 23 14.47 25.75 4.72
C GLY A 23 13.98 24.52 5.48
N ARG A 24 14.89 23.80 6.15
CA ARG A 24 14.55 22.73 7.10
C ARG A 24 15.44 22.82 8.34
N ASP A 25 15.30 23.93 9.07
CA ASP A 25 15.89 24.13 10.38
C ASP A 25 14.85 23.81 11.45
N GLU A 26 14.65 22.53 11.78
CA GLU A 26 14.05 22.07 13.05
C GLU A 26 14.23 20.54 13.18
N THR A 27 15.46 20.15 13.50
CA THR A 27 15.92 18.77 13.72
C THR A 27 15.70 18.34 15.17
N GLY A 28 15.01 17.21 15.40
CA GLY A 28 15.19 16.42 16.65
C GLY A 28 13.97 15.82 17.38
N GLY A 29 12.78 15.80 16.79
CA GLY A 29 11.58 15.24 17.46
C GLY A 29 11.47 13.71 17.37
N ARG A 30 10.92 13.04 18.41
CA ARG A 30 10.56 11.60 18.44
C ARG A 30 9.75 11.15 17.22
N TYR A 31 8.93 12.05 16.67
CA TYR A 31 8.18 11.83 15.43
C TYR A 31 9.09 11.62 14.21
N GLU A 32 10.16 12.40 14.08
CA GLU A 32 11.09 12.31 12.94
C GLU A 32 11.81 10.96 12.95
N ALA A 33 12.23 10.49 14.13
CA ALA A 33 12.85 9.18 14.32
C ALA A 33 11.91 8.01 13.94
N VAL A 34 10.61 8.10 14.31
CA VAL A 34 9.61 7.09 13.92
C VAL A 34 9.44 7.08 12.41
N VAL A 35 9.34 8.25 11.77
CA VAL A 35 9.13 8.32 10.32
C VAL A 35 10.38 7.88 9.54
N GLU A 36 11.57 8.17 10.05
CA GLU A 36 12.82 7.68 9.47
C GLU A 36 12.85 6.14 9.51
N THR A 37 12.57 5.54 10.67
CA THR A 37 12.46 4.08 10.82
C THR A 37 11.40 3.50 9.88
N LEU A 38 10.24 4.14 9.78
CA LEU A 38 9.16 3.71 8.89
C LEU A 38 9.56 3.85 7.41
N GLY A 39 10.39 4.83 7.07
CA GLY A 39 10.93 5.07 5.74
C GLY A 39 11.92 3.99 5.32
N ASP A 40 12.79 3.55 6.21
CA ASP A 40 13.74 2.46 5.96
C ASP A 40 13.00 1.14 5.70
N VAL A 41 11.97 0.85 6.51
CA VAL A 41 11.12 -0.32 6.31
C VAL A 41 10.36 -0.22 4.99
N ALA A 42 9.76 0.93 4.68
CA ALA A 42 8.98 1.13 3.46
C ALA A 42 9.81 1.02 2.18
N ARG A 43 11.07 1.47 2.21
CA ARG A 43 11.99 1.45 1.06
C ARG A 43 12.66 0.10 0.85
N THR A 44 12.60 -0.81 1.83
CA THR A 44 13.19 -2.15 1.74
C THR A 44 12.28 -3.07 0.91
N PRO A 45 12.64 -3.44 -0.34
CA PRO A 45 11.76 -4.23 -1.21
C PRO A 45 11.43 -5.62 -0.64
N VAL A 46 12.36 -6.17 0.15
CA VAL A 46 12.22 -7.47 0.82
C VAL A 46 11.03 -7.50 1.76
N VAL A 47 10.71 -6.39 2.45
CA VAL A 47 9.59 -6.31 3.39
C VAL A 47 8.26 -6.54 2.68
N TRP A 48 8.08 -5.91 1.52
CA TRP A 48 6.89 -6.07 0.69
C TRP A 48 6.80 -7.48 0.09
N ALA A 49 7.92 -8.03 -0.37
CA ALA A 49 7.97 -9.38 -0.91
C ALA A 49 7.59 -10.44 0.15
N VAL A 50 8.17 -10.37 1.35
CA VAL A 50 7.86 -11.28 2.46
C VAL A 50 6.40 -11.14 2.88
N SER A 51 5.89 -9.92 2.96
CA SER A 51 4.48 -9.68 3.31
C SER A 51 3.53 -10.25 2.27
N PHE A 52 3.84 -10.09 0.97
CA PHE A 52 3.07 -10.66 -0.13
C PHE A 52 3.06 -12.19 -0.09
N VAL A 53 4.22 -12.81 0.12
CA VAL A 53 4.32 -14.28 0.25
C VAL A 53 3.54 -14.77 1.46
N GLY A 54 3.70 -14.12 2.61
CA GLY A 54 2.98 -14.48 3.84
C GLY A 54 1.46 -14.41 3.66
N ILE A 55 0.96 -13.35 3.02
CA ILE A 55 -0.46 -13.21 2.69
C ILE A 55 -0.91 -14.27 1.69
N THR A 56 -0.11 -14.56 0.67
CA THR A 56 -0.44 -15.59 -0.33
C THR A 56 -0.58 -16.96 0.32
N VAL A 57 0.34 -17.32 1.21
CA VAL A 57 0.29 -18.55 1.99
C VAL A 57 -0.90 -18.56 2.93
N LEU A 58 -1.21 -17.43 3.58
CA LEU A 58 -2.38 -17.29 4.44
C LEU A 58 -3.68 -17.52 3.66
N VAL A 59 -3.87 -16.84 2.52
CA VAL A 59 -5.07 -17.00 1.67
C VAL A 59 -5.17 -18.43 1.14
N GLY A 60 -4.10 -18.93 0.51
CA GLY A 60 -4.08 -20.28 -0.07
C GLY A 60 -4.26 -21.37 0.98
N GLY A 61 -3.60 -21.24 2.12
CA GLY A 61 -3.76 -22.14 3.26
C GLY A 61 -5.20 -22.13 3.79
N SER A 62 -5.82 -20.96 3.92
CA SER A 62 -7.21 -20.85 4.39
C SER A 62 -8.19 -21.57 3.45
N ILE A 63 -7.98 -21.47 2.13
CA ILE A 63 -8.78 -22.17 1.12
C ILE A 63 -8.58 -23.68 1.24
N LEU A 64 -7.32 -24.15 1.32
CA LEU A 64 -7.01 -25.57 1.47
C LEU A 64 -7.64 -26.15 2.73
N LEU A 65 -7.57 -25.43 3.85
CA LEU A 65 -8.19 -25.84 5.12
C LEU A 65 -9.72 -25.89 5.03
N GLY A 66 -10.34 -24.97 4.29
CA GLY A 66 -11.79 -24.96 4.07
C GLY A 66 -12.29 -26.09 3.18
N VAL A 67 -11.52 -26.50 2.17
CA VAL A 67 -11.91 -27.56 1.22
C VAL A 67 -11.50 -28.96 1.70
N GLY A 68 -10.40 -29.08 2.45
CA GLY A 68 -9.71 -30.36 2.68
C GLY A 68 -10.30 -31.30 3.74
N SER A 69 -11.51 -31.07 4.25
CA SER A 69 -12.17 -31.94 5.25
C SER A 69 -11.25 -32.36 6.42
N PHE A 70 -10.47 -31.41 6.95
CA PHE A 70 -9.49 -31.66 8.01
C PHE A 70 -10.10 -31.71 9.43
N GLY A 71 -11.43 -31.84 9.55
CA GLY A 71 -12.12 -31.80 10.84
C GLY A 71 -12.10 -30.43 11.54
N ILE A 72 -11.83 -29.36 10.80
CA ILE A 72 -11.78 -27.99 11.31
C ILE A 72 -13.20 -27.40 11.34
N PRO A 73 -13.58 -26.63 12.37
CA PRO A 73 -14.88 -25.97 12.42
C PRO A 73 -15.12 -25.12 11.17
N GLU A 74 -16.26 -25.31 10.51
CA GLU A 74 -16.60 -24.69 9.22
C GLU A 74 -16.49 -23.15 9.25
N GLY A 75 -16.80 -22.52 10.40
CA GLY A 75 -16.67 -21.07 10.61
C GLY A 75 -15.23 -20.55 10.69
N LEU A 76 -14.25 -21.40 11.01
CA LEU A 76 -12.86 -20.99 11.17
C LEU A 76 -12.23 -20.63 9.82
N ALA A 77 -12.44 -21.47 8.79
CA ALA A 77 -11.88 -21.24 7.46
C ALA A 77 -12.39 -19.93 6.85
N GLY A 78 -13.71 -19.67 6.93
CA GLY A 78 -14.30 -18.41 6.47
C GLY A 78 -13.75 -17.19 7.22
N THR A 79 -13.54 -17.32 8.54
CA THR A 79 -12.94 -16.25 9.35
C THR A 79 -11.49 -15.97 8.94
N LEU A 80 -10.68 -17.01 8.73
CA LEU A 80 -9.29 -16.85 8.27
C LEU A 80 -9.23 -16.17 6.89
N VAL A 81 -10.11 -16.54 5.96
CA VAL A 81 -10.20 -15.90 4.64
C VAL A 81 -10.54 -14.41 4.77
N ASN A 82 -11.50 -14.05 5.63
CA ASN A 82 -11.84 -12.64 5.88
C ASN A 82 -10.68 -11.86 6.49
N VAL A 83 -9.97 -12.46 7.46
CA VAL A 83 -8.77 -11.86 8.06
C VAL A 83 -7.69 -11.67 6.99
N ALA A 84 -7.52 -12.63 6.09
CA ALA A 84 -6.57 -12.55 4.99
C ALA A 84 -6.91 -11.40 4.04
N PHE A 85 -8.17 -11.26 3.63
CA PHE A 85 -8.61 -10.13 2.80
C PHE A 85 -8.47 -8.78 3.49
N LEU A 86 -8.74 -8.71 4.80
CA LEU A 86 -8.53 -7.50 5.58
C LEU A 86 -7.03 -7.13 5.62
N ALA A 87 -6.15 -8.12 5.83
CA ALA A 87 -4.71 -7.92 5.81
C ALA A 87 -4.21 -7.45 4.43
N VAL A 88 -4.72 -8.03 3.34
CA VAL A 88 -4.45 -7.56 1.97
C VAL A 88 -4.87 -6.10 1.80
N GLY A 89 -6.10 -5.76 2.22
CA GLY A 89 -6.62 -4.39 2.12
C GLY A 89 -5.77 -3.38 2.88
N LEU A 90 -5.40 -3.70 4.12
CA LEU A 90 -4.50 -2.87 4.92
C LEU A 90 -3.12 -2.71 4.28
N LEU A 91 -2.58 -3.79 3.71
CA LEU A 91 -1.28 -3.75 3.04
C LEU A 91 -1.32 -2.84 1.82
N LEU A 92 -2.36 -2.95 0.99
CA LEU A 92 -2.53 -2.10 -0.20
C LEU A 92 -2.72 -0.63 0.18
N VAL A 93 -3.57 -0.34 1.17
CA VAL A 93 -3.76 1.02 1.69
C VAL A 93 -2.44 1.57 2.23
N GLY A 94 -1.74 0.80 3.06
CA GLY A 94 -0.45 1.16 3.62
C GLY A 94 0.58 1.44 2.53
N PHE A 95 0.67 0.57 1.51
CA PHE A 95 1.58 0.72 0.37
C PHE A 95 1.34 2.02 -0.40
N VAL A 96 0.09 2.28 -0.78
CA VAL A 96 -0.27 3.49 -1.55
C VAL A 96 -0.03 4.74 -0.70
N PHE A 97 -0.43 4.72 0.56
CA PHE A 97 -0.26 5.84 1.47
C PHE A 97 1.22 6.16 1.73
N LEU A 98 2.03 5.17 2.14
CA LEU A 98 3.46 5.34 2.40
C LEU A 98 4.20 5.75 1.12
N GLY A 99 3.85 5.17 -0.02
CA GLY A 99 4.42 5.53 -1.32
C GLY A 99 4.24 7.01 -1.63
N ALA A 100 3.00 7.52 -1.52
CA ALA A 100 2.70 8.93 -1.75
C ALA A 100 3.31 9.86 -0.68
N TYR A 101 3.30 9.43 0.58
CA TYR A 101 3.90 10.16 1.69
C TYR A 101 5.41 10.35 1.51
N PHE A 102 6.15 9.27 1.24
CA PHE A 102 7.60 9.36 1.06
C PHE A 102 7.99 10.00 -0.28
N ALA A 103 7.18 9.84 -1.33
CA ALA A 103 7.40 10.53 -2.60
C ALA A 103 7.35 12.05 -2.43
N THR A 104 6.37 12.57 -1.70
CA THR A 104 6.27 14.00 -1.42
C THR A 104 7.33 14.49 -0.44
N ARG A 105 7.64 13.71 0.59
CA ARG A 105 8.71 14.05 1.56
C ARG A 105 10.10 14.08 0.90
N SER A 106 10.38 13.18 -0.04
CA SER A 106 11.65 13.17 -0.81
C SER A 106 11.88 14.43 -1.65
N ARG A 107 10.81 15.20 -1.91
CA ARG A 107 10.85 16.47 -2.63
C ARG A 107 11.02 17.69 -1.69
N GLY A 108 11.36 17.45 -0.41
CA GLY A 108 11.59 18.50 0.58
C GLY A 108 10.30 19.09 1.18
N LEU A 109 9.13 18.56 0.84
CA LEU A 109 7.85 19.02 1.41
C LEU A 109 7.70 18.53 2.87
N GLY A 110 7.04 19.35 3.70
CA GLY A 110 6.82 19.05 5.12
C GLY A 110 5.81 17.92 5.36
N ASN A 111 5.74 17.44 6.61
CA ASN A 111 4.92 16.27 7.00
C ASN A 111 3.43 16.43 6.68
N ALA A 112 2.87 17.65 6.80
CA ALA A 112 1.48 17.92 6.47
C ALA A 112 1.16 17.64 4.99
N HIS A 113 2.06 18.01 4.09
CA HIS A 113 1.90 17.78 2.65
C HIS A 113 2.00 16.29 2.32
N GLY A 114 2.88 15.56 3.03
CA GLY A 114 2.99 14.12 2.87
C GLY A 114 1.75 13.37 3.29
N VAL A 115 1.15 13.74 4.43
CA VAL A 115 -0.11 13.13 4.89
C VAL A 115 -1.23 13.45 3.90
N ALA A 116 -1.34 14.70 3.44
CA ALA A 116 -2.36 15.10 2.46
C ALA A 116 -2.22 14.33 1.13
N ALA A 117 -1.00 14.14 0.64
CA ALA A 117 -0.77 13.35 -0.57
C ALA A 117 -1.08 11.86 -0.35
N GLY A 118 -0.73 11.32 0.82
CA GLY A 118 -1.06 9.95 1.21
C GLY A 118 -2.56 9.70 1.23
N THR A 119 -3.34 10.56 1.88
CA THR A 119 -4.80 10.43 1.96
C THR A 119 -5.46 10.60 0.59
N LEU A 120 -5.00 11.57 -0.21
CA LEU A 120 -5.51 11.77 -1.57
C LEU A 120 -5.22 10.57 -2.47
N ALA A 121 -3.99 10.05 -2.46
CA ALA A 121 -3.62 8.88 -3.26
C ALA A 121 -4.42 7.63 -2.86
N THR A 122 -4.58 7.40 -1.56
CA THR A 122 -5.37 6.28 -1.03
C THR A 122 -6.84 6.42 -1.41
N GLY A 123 -7.41 7.62 -1.26
CA GLY A 123 -8.79 7.91 -1.66
C GLY A 123 -9.01 7.73 -3.17
N ALA A 124 -8.08 8.19 -3.99
CA ALA A 124 -8.12 8.00 -5.44
C ALA A 124 -8.06 6.50 -5.82
N ALA A 125 -7.18 5.73 -5.18
CA ALA A 125 -7.11 4.28 -5.38
C ALA A 125 -8.45 3.60 -5.01
N PHE A 126 -9.09 4.04 -3.94
CA PHE A 126 -10.41 3.55 -3.54
C PHE A 126 -11.51 3.91 -4.56
N LEU A 127 -11.50 5.14 -5.08
CA LEU A 127 -12.43 5.56 -6.15
C LEU A 127 -12.25 4.71 -7.41
N VAL A 128 -11.01 4.39 -7.79
CA VAL A 128 -10.72 3.50 -8.92
C VAL A 128 -11.26 2.10 -8.64
N LEU A 129 -11.02 1.56 -7.44
CA LEU A 129 -11.53 0.24 -7.04
C LEU A 129 -13.06 0.19 -7.15
N VAL A 130 -13.76 1.16 -6.54
CA VAL A 130 -15.23 1.25 -6.60
C VAL A 130 -15.71 1.38 -8.03
N THR A 131 -15.07 2.21 -8.84
CA THR A 131 -15.42 2.39 -10.25
C THR A 131 -15.28 1.08 -11.04
N VAL A 132 -14.17 0.36 -10.86
CA VAL A 132 -13.94 -0.95 -11.50
C VAL A 132 -14.98 -1.96 -11.01
N GLN A 133 -15.29 -1.98 -9.71
CA GLN A 133 -16.30 -2.87 -9.17
C GLN A 133 -17.70 -2.57 -9.71
N LEU A 134 -18.03 -1.29 -9.92
CA LEU A 134 -19.29 -0.90 -10.56
C LEU A 134 -19.31 -1.34 -12.04
N VAL A 135 -18.22 -1.16 -12.79
CA VAL A 135 -18.19 -1.57 -14.20
C VAL A 135 -18.26 -3.09 -14.34
N VAL A 136 -17.44 -3.83 -13.59
CA VAL A 136 -17.40 -5.30 -13.66
C VAL A 136 -18.63 -5.92 -13.01
N GLY A 137 -19.08 -5.40 -11.87
CA GLY A 137 -20.25 -5.90 -11.15
C GLY A 137 -21.60 -5.51 -11.76
N VAL A 138 -21.64 -4.58 -12.73
CA VAL A 138 -22.81 -4.34 -13.58
C VAL A 138 -22.81 -5.24 -14.81
N VAL A 139 -21.64 -5.78 -15.20
CA VAL A 139 -21.47 -6.60 -16.42
C VAL A 139 -21.41 -8.11 -16.13
N GLY A 140 -21.08 -8.53 -14.90
CA GLY A 140 -21.05 -9.93 -14.45
C GLY A 140 -22.29 -10.33 -13.67
#